data_AF-A0A0W0C984-F1
#
_entry.id   AF-A0A0W0C984-F1
#
_cell.length_a   1.000
_cell.length_b   1.000
_cell.length_c   1.000
_cell.angle_alpha   90.00
_cell.angle_beta   90.00
_cell.angle_gamma   90.00
#
_symmetry.space_group_name_H-M   'P 1'
#
loop_
_entity.id
_entity.type
_entity.pdbx_description
1 polymer ?
#
loop_
_entity_poly.entity_id
_entity_poly.type
_entity_poly.pdbx_seq_one_letter_code
_entity_poly.pdbx_strand_id
1 'polypeptide(L)'
;MKLIQYLIIGVTLLVCLVAPVMCHAGSYILSFDESSRALPQNVWEKALGFADELGVKITHEYSLIKGFTLDVPEEVLPKLKKKLADLERDYGVKGHLEEDNLVHAFQEHI
;
A
#
# COMPACT_ATOMS: atom_id res chain seq x y z
N MET A 1 22.88 9.24 46.75
CA MET A 1 22.41 10.08 45.61
C MET A 1 22.86 9.56 44.24
N LYS A 2 24.08 9.03 44.05
CA LYS A 2 24.55 8.56 42.73
C LYS A 2 23.79 7.34 42.16
N LEU A 3 23.25 6.45 43.02
CA LEU A 3 22.53 5.23 42.60
C LEU A 3 21.22 5.54 41.83
N ILE A 4 20.49 6.58 42.27
CA ILE A 4 19.23 7.01 41.65
C ILE A 4 19.52 7.61 40.26
N GLN A 5 20.65 8.29 40.11
CA GLN A 5 21.08 8.89 38.84
C GLN A 5 21.41 7.83 37.78
N TYR A 6 22.08 6.73 38.16
CA TYR A 6 22.34 5.61 37.25
C TYR A 6 21.06 4.84 36.86
N LEU A 7 20.10 4.71 37.78
CA LEU A 7 18.81 4.10 37.48
C LEU A 7 18.01 4.91 36.46
N ILE A 8 17.98 6.23 36.62
CA ILE A 8 17.30 7.13 35.67
C ILE A 8 17.96 7.01 34.29
N ILE A 9 19.29 7.10 34.19
CA ILE A 9 20.02 6.99 32.91
C ILE A 9 19.78 5.64 32.22
N GLY A 10 19.74 4.54 33.00
CA GLY A 10 19.46 3.20 32.47
C GLY A 10 18.04 3.06 31.90
N VAL A 11 17.04 3.66 32.56
CA VAL A 11 15.65 3.65 32.07
C VAL A 11 15.49 4.52 30.83
N THR A 12 16.14 5.69 30.75
CA THR A 12 16.08 6.52 29.53
C THR A 12 16.75 5.86 28.33
N LEU A 13 17.85 5.12 28.54
CA LEU A 13 18.53 4.40 27.47
C LEU A 13 17.70 3.22 26.92
N LEU A 14 16.92 2.56 27.78
CA LEU A 14 16.04 1.45 27.40
C LEU A 14 14.83 1.92 26.58
N VAL A 15 14.30 3.12 26.83
CA VAL A 15 13.15 3.69 26.11
C VAL A 15 13.51 4.09 24.67
N CYS A 16 14.77 4.43 24.37
CA CYS A 16 15.18 4.77 23.00
C CYS A 16 15.34 3.56 22.07
N LEU A 17 15.44 2.33 22.60
CA LEU A 17 15.65 1.12 21.79
C LEU A 17 14.38 0.57 21.13
N VAL A 18 13.22 1.11 21.51
CA VAL A 18 11.91 0.79 20.91
C VAL A 18 11.44 1.89 19.96
N ALA A 19 12.38 2.59 19.31
CA ALA A 19 12.03 3.49 18.21
C ALA A 19 11.15 2.73 17.20
N PRO A 20 9.96 3.25 16.85
CA PRO A 20 9.11 2.60 15.88
C PRO A 20 9.89 2.52 14.57
N VAL A 21 10.04 1.31 14.04
CA VAL A 21 10.44 1.11 12.65
C VAL A 21 9.45 1.94 11.84
N MET A 22 9.93 3.03 11.24
CA MET A 22 9.09 3.83 10.36
C MET A 22 8.84 2.96 9.13
N CYS A 23 7.71 2.25 9.09
CA CYS A 23 7.22 1.64 7.87
C CYS A 23 6.96 2.77 6.88
N HIS A 24 7.82 2.88 5.87
CA HIS A 24 7.58 3.70 4.72
C HIS A 24 6.50 3.00 3.88
N ALA A 25 5.33 3.63 3.76
CA ALA A 25 4.27 3.16 2.88
C ALA A 25 4.25 4.05 1.63
N GLY A 26 4.27 3.42 0.45
CA GLY A 26 4.09 4.09 -0.83
C GLY A 26 2.63 4.10 -1.26
N SER A 27 2.21 5.12 -2.01
CA SER A 27 0.89 5.15 -2.64
C SER A 27 0.97 4.48 -4.01
N TYR A 28 0.06 3.55 -4.29
CA TYR A 28 0.03 2.80 -5.55
C TYR A 28 -1.36 2.79 -6.17
N ILE A 29 -1.44 2.99 -7.48
CA ILE A 29 -2.65 2.78 -8.27
C ILE A 29 -2.63 1.36 -8.82
N LEU A 30 -3.67 0.59 -8.49
CA LEU A 30 -3.99 -0.67 -9.15
C LEU A 30 -5.08 -0.42 -10.19
N SER A 31 -4.87 -0.84 -11.43
CA SER A 31 -5.86 -0.79 -12.51
C SER A 31 -5.96 -2.12 -13.25
N PHE A 32 -7.10 -2.38 -13.90
CA PHE A 32 -7.31 -3.59 -14.69
C PHE A 32 -7.56 -3.21 -16.14
N ASP A 33 -6.91 -3.92 -17.06
CA ASP A 33 -7.04 -3.67 -18.49
C ASP A 33 -8.45 -4.03 -18.97
N GLU A 34 -9.16 -3.08 -19.58
CA GLU A 34 -10.51 -3.24 -20.13
C GLU A 34 -10.54 -3.91 -21.51
N SER A 35 -9.40 -4.45 -21.99
CA SER A 35 -9.34 -5.10 -23.30
C SER A 35 -10.31 -6.29 -23.40
N SER A 36 -11.51 -5.99 -23.90
CA SER A 36 -12.57 -6.84 -24.45
C SER A 36 -13.52 -7.59 -23.51
N ARG A 37 -13.32 -7.62 -22.20
CA ARG A 37 -14.32 -8.16 -21.23
C ARG A 37 -14.45 -7.25 -20.03
N ALA A 38 -15.68 -6.82 -19.74
CA ALA A 38 -16.00 -6.20 -18.46
C ALA A 38 -15.44 -7.06 -17.32
N LEU A 39 -14.70 -6.43 -16.41
CA LEU A 39 -14.11 -7.10 -15.26
C LEU A 39 -15.22 -7.83 -14.49
N PRO A 40 -15.15 -9.17 -14.34
CA PRO A 40 -16.18 -9.90 -13.62
C PRO A 40 -16.27 -9.41 -12.16
N GLN A 41 -17.48 -9.27 -11.64
CA GLN A 41 -17.71 -8.73 -10.29
C GLN A 41 -16.96 -9.52 -9.20
N ASN A 42 -16.90 -10.84 -9.32
CA ASN A 42 -16.17 -11.69 -8.39
C ASN A 42 -14.65 -11.43 -8.41
N VAL A 43 -14.09 -11.00 -9.55
CA VAL A 43 -12.66 -10.65 -9.67
C VAL A 43 -12.42 -9.28 -9.04
N TRP A 44 -13.32 -8.32 -9.25
CA TRP A 44 -13.28 -7.01 -8.60
C TRP A 44 -13.34 -7.12 -7.08
N GLU A 45 -14.32 -7.86 -6.54
CA GLU A 45 -14.46 -8.10 -5.11
C GLU A 45 -13.23 -8.79 -4.52
N LYS A 46 -12.63 -9.74 -5.27
CA LYS A 46 -11.39 -10.40 -4.86
C LYS A 46 -10.21 -9.43 -4.81
N ALA A 47 -10.11 -8.53 -5.79
CA ALA A 47 -9.06 -7.50 -5.80
C ALA A 47 -9.21 -6.53 -4.62
N LEU A 48 -10.43 -6.08 -4.32
CA LEU A 48 -10.69 -5.26 -3.13
C LEU A 48 -10.35 -6.02 -1.83
N GLY A 49 -10.70 -7.30 -1.75
CA GLY A 49 -10.40 -8.15 -0.60
C GLY A 49 -8.89 -8.34 -0.34
N PHE A 50 -8.03 -8.14 -1.34
CA PHE A 50 -6.58 -8.13 -1.11
C PHE A 50 -6.17 -7.03 -0.14
N ALA A 51 -6.87 -5.90 -0.12
CA ALA A 51 -6.57 -4.81 0.79
C ALA A 51 -6.79 -5.25 2.25
N ASP A 52 -7.95 -5.85 2.53
CA ASP A 52 -8.30 -6.38 3.84
C ASP A 52 -7.35 -7.50 4.29
N GLU A 53 -7.06 -8.45 3.39
CA GLU A 53 -6.17 -9.59 3.69
C GLU A 53 -4.73 -9.18 3.98
N LEU A 54 -4.27 -8.08 3.38
CA LEU A 54 -2.92 -7.56 3.56
C LEU A 54 -2.84 -6.45 4.61
N GLY A 55 -3.98 -6.02 5.17
CA GLY A 55 -4.05 -4.91 6.12
C GLY A 55 -3.65 -3.57 5.51
N VAL A 56 -3.84 -3.39 4.20
CA VAL A 56 -3.54 -2.14 3.48
C VAL A 56 -4.83 -1.35 3.24
N LYS A 57 -4.70 -0.03 3.15
CA LYS A 57 -5.85 0.86 3.04
C LYS A 57 -6.09 1.24 1.59
N ILE A 58 -7.33 1.10 1.13
CA ILE A 58 -7.81 1.72 -0.10
C ILE A 58 -8.08 3.20 0.18
N THR A 59 -7.46 4.08 -0.59
CA THR A 59 -7.60 5.54 -0.43
C THR A 59 -8.53 6.16 -1.46
N HIS A 60 -8.66 5.55 -2.63
CA HIS A 60 -9.54 6.04 -3.69
C HIS A 60 -9.98 4.90 -4.61
N GLU A 61 -11.21 4.93 -5.14
CA GLU A 61 -11.70 3.99 -6.15
C GLU A 61 -12.03 4.72 -7.45
N TYR A 62 -11.60 4.16 -8.58
CA TYR A 62 -11.80 4.69 -9.92
C TYR A 62 -12.69 3.75 -10.74
N SER A 63 -13.90 4.22 -11.05
CA SER A 63 -14.86 3.44 -11.85
C SER A 63 -14.48 3.35 -13.33
N LEU A 64 -13.76 4.34 -13.88
CA LEU A 64 -13.43 4.46 -15.30
C LEU A 64 -12.35 3.46 -15.74
N ILE A 65 -11.27 3.36 -14.97
CA ILE A 65 -10.13 2.45 -15.26
C ILE A 65 -10.24 1.12 -14.52
N LYS A 66 -11.40 0.88 -13.86
CA LYS A 66 -11.62 -0.23 -12.93
C LYS A 66 -10.41 -0.42 -12.03
N GLY A 67 -10.13 0.58 -11.21
CA GLY A 67 -8.91 0.61 -10.40
C GLY A 67 -9.13 1.30 -9.07
N PHE A 68 -8.11 1.27 -8.22
CA PHE A 68 -8.13 1.92 -6.92
C PHE A 68 -6.72 2.21 -6.43
N THR A 69 -6.58 3.23 -5.59
CA THR A 69 -5.33 3.61 -4.93
C THR A 69 -5.21 2.92 -3.57
N LEU A 70 -3.99 2.49 -3.24
CA LEU A 70 -3.63 1.78 -2.02
C LEU A 70 -2.42 2.42 -1.35
N ASP A 71 -2.45 2.56 -0.03
CA ASP A 71 -1.26 2.80 0.77
C ASP A 71 -0.61 1.46 1.13
N VAL A 72 0.53 1.15 0.52
CA VAL A 72 1.18 -0.16 0.62
C VAL A 72 2.54 -0.03 1.31
N PRO A 73 2.72 -0.65 2.49
CA PRO A 73 4.04 -0.80 3.11
C PRO A 73 4.99 -1.60 2.20
N GLU A 74 6.27 -1.23 2.16
CA GLU A 74 7.27 -1.90 1.32
C GLU A 74 7.32 -3.43 1.54
N GLU A 75 7.15 -3.89 2.78
CA GLU A 75 7.14 -5.30 3.14
C GLU A 75 5.91 -6.07 2.63
N VAL A 76 4.82 -5.37 2.30
CA VAL A 76 3.58 -5.94 1.77
C VAL A 76 3.61 -5.99 0.24
N LEU A 77 4.34 -5.09 -0.42
CA LEU A 77 4.37 -4.97 -1.87
C LEU A 77 4.66 -6.29 -2.61
N PRO A 78 5.62 -7.15 -2.20
CA PRO A 78 5.84 -8.45 -2.85
C PRO A 78 4.64 -9.39 -2.74
N LYS A 79 3.90 -9.35 -1.61
CA LYS A 79 2.71 -10.17 -1.39
C LYS A 79 1.56 -9.71 -2.27
N LEU A 80 1.38 -8.39 -2.41
CA LEU A 80 0.39 -7.82 -3.33
C LEU A 80 0.69 -8.21 -4.78
N LYS A 81 1.93 -8.04 -5.24
CA LYS A 81 2.35 -8.46 -6.59
C LYS A 81 2.09 -9.95 -6.85
N LYS A 82 2.35 -10.80 -5.87
CA LYS A 82 2.05 -12.24 -5.97
C LYS A 82 0.54 -12.49 -6.13
N LYS A 83 -0.31 -11.84 -5.33
CA LYS A 83 -1.77 -11.98 -5.44
C LYS A 83 -2.30 -11.53 -6.80
N LEU A 84 -1.74 -10.47 -7.38
CA LEU A 84 -2.07 -10.02 -8.74
C LEU A 84 -1.67 -11.05 -9.80
N ALA A 85 -0.48 -11.65 -9.67
CA ALA A 85 -0.05 -12.72 -10.58
C ALA A 85 -0.94 -13.98 -10.46
N ASP A 86 -1.36 -14.33 -9.24
CA ASP A 86 -2.31 -15.42 -9.01
C ASP A 86 -3.67 -15.10 -9.65
N LEU A 87 -4.13 -13.85 -9.58
CA LEU A 87 -5.37 -13.39 -10.20
C LEU A 87 -5.30 -13.45 -11.74
N GLU A 88 -4.16 -13.07 -12.34
CA GLU A 88 -3.93 -13.22 -13.79
C GLU A 88 -3.94 -14.69 -14.20
N ARG A 89 -3.29 -15.57 -13.45
CA ARG A 89 -3.28 -17.01 -13.74
C ARG A 89 -4.68 -17.63 -13.64
N ASP A 90 -5.42 -17.28 -12.60
CA ASP A 90 -6.69 -17.95 -12.28
C ASP A 90 -7.86 -17.42 -13.12
N TYR A 91 -7.82 -16.14 -13.52
CA TYR A 91 -8.93 -15.46 -14.21
C TYR A 91 -8.57 -14.88 -15.58
N GLY A 92 -7.30 -14.91 -15.97
CA GLY A 92 -6.83 -14.27 -17.21
C GLY A 92 -6.91 -12.75 -17.17
N VAL A 93 -7.00 -12.14 -15.98
CA VAL A 93 -7.14 -10.70 -15.79
C VAL A 93 -5.82 -10.12 -15.29
N LYS A 94 -5.26 -9.18 -16.06
CA LYS A 94 -4.00 -8.53 -15.70
C LYS A 94 -4.25 -7.27 -14.88
N GLY A 95 -3.69 -7.25 -13.66
CA GLY A 95 -3.63 -6.05 -12.82
C GLY A 95 -2.33 -5.28 -13.05
N HIS A 96 -2.46 -3.97 -13.25
CA HIS A 96 -1.35 -3.04 -13.41
C HIS A 96 -1.18 -2.27 -12.10
N LEU A 97 -0.01 -2.39 -11.48
CA LEU A 97 0.31 -1.70 -10.23
C LEU A 97 1.41 -0.66 -10.50
N GLU A 98 1.07 0.61 -10.32
CA GLU A 98 1.94 1.75 -10.58
C GLU A 98 2.02 2.62 -9.33
N GLU A 99 3.17 3.27 -9.10
CA GLU A 99 3.31 4.21 -7.99
C GLU A 99 2.53 5.50 -8.30
N ASP A 100 1.72 5.94 -7.35
CA ASP A 100 0.90 7.13 -7.47
C ASP A 100 1.79 8.37 -7.29
N ASN A 101 2.25 8.92 -8.40
CA ASN A 101 3.08 10.12 -8.40
C ASN A 101 2.21 11.38 -8.31
N LEU A 102 2.44 12.18 -7.28
CA LEU A 102 1.86 13.53 -7.17
C LEU A 102 2.37 14.41 -8.31
N VAL A 103 1.49 14.71 -9.27
CA VAL A 103 1.74 15.76 -10.26
C VAL A 103 1.63 17.12 -9.58
N HIS A 104 2.76 17.67 -9.17
CA HIS A 104 2.83 19.08 -8.78
C HIS A 104 2.58 19.94 -10.03
N ALA A 105 1.32 20.34 -10.24
CA ALA A 105 1.00 21.37 -11.21
C ALA A 105 1.70 22.66 -10.75
N PHE A 106 2.77 23.02 -11.45
CA PHE A 106 3.49 24.27 -11.21
C PHE A 106 2.48 25.43 -11.26
N GLN A 107 2.42 26.21 -10.17
CA GLN A 107 1.76 27.52 -10.18
C GLN A 107 2.47 28.41 -11.21
N GLU A 108 1.92 28.51 -12.41
CA GLU A 108 2.21 29.66 -13.27
C GLU A 108 1.60 30.89 -12.60
N HIS A 109 2.46 31.62 -11.88
CA HIS A 109 2.21 33.01 -11.51
C HIS A 109 2.08 33.82 -12.81
N ILE A 110 0.86 34.26 -13.11
CA ILE A 110 0.57 35.34 -14.07
C ILE A 110 0.79 36.68 -13.36
#